data_AF-A0A099S9X9-F1
#
_entry.id   AF-A0A099S9X9-F1
#
_cell.length_a   1.000
_cell.length_b   1.000
_cell.length_c   1.000
_cell.angle_alpha   90.00
_cell.angle_beta   90.00
_cell.angle_gamma   90.00
#
_symmetry.space_group_name_H-M   'P 1'
#
loop_
_entity.id
_entity.type
_entity.pdbx_description
1 polymer ?
#
loop_
_entity_poly.entity_id
_entity_poly.type
_entity_poly.pdbx_seq_one_letter_code
_entity_poly.pdbx_strand_id
1 'polypeptide(L)'
;MYDFLLHVIILNILVVPLAFVAGYQLRRFVPQKIRLMIGFTVVLVLTTVTVILALEFQIHSTLLRSAQIAIAVGFPLGIAGPPLNDWKKKNN
;
A
#
# COMPACT_ATOMS: atom_id res chain seq x y z
N MET A 1 -13.84 15.62 16.80
CA MET A 1 -12.53 16.22 16.41
C MET A 1 -11.36 15.28 16.72
N TYR A 2 -11.34 14.65 17.91
CA TYR A 2 -10.36 13.60 18.25
C TYR A 2 -10.41 12.38 17.32
N ASP A 3 -11.61 11.93 16.90
CA ASP A 3 -11.73 10.81 15.96
C ASP A 3 -11.06 11.06 14.61
N PHE A 4 -11.14 12.29 14.08
CA PHE A 4 -10.51 12.66 12.82
C PHE A 4 -8.98 12.62 12.92
N LEU A 5 -8.42 13.14 14.00
CA LEU A 5 -6.97 13.10 14.27
C LEU A 5 -6.45 11.66 14.44
N LEU A 6 -7.18 10.82 15.17
CA LEU A 6 -6.74 9.46 15.48
C LEU A 6 -6.91 8.50 14.30
N HIS A 7 -8.03 8.61 13.57
CA HIS A 7 -8.34 7.70 12.45
C HIS A 7 -7.72 8.14 11.13
N VAL A 8 -7.61 9.45 10.87
CA VAL A 8 -7.09 9.93 9.58
C VAL A 8 -5.61 10.26 9.69
N ILE A 9 -5.19 11.01 10.71
CA ILE A 9 -3.83 11.56 10.75
C ILE A 9 -2.83 10.51 11.26
N ILE A 10 -3.06 9.92 12.43
CA ILE A 10 -2.13 8.93 13.00
C ILE A 10 -2.03 7.69 12.12
N LEU A 11 -3.17 7.23 11.60
CA LEU A 11 -3.24 6.04 10.77
C LEU A 11 -2.54 6.24 9.42
N ASN A 12 -2.71 7.38 8.76
CA ASN A 12 -1.94 7.66 7.55
C ASN A 12 -0.44 7.86 7.84
N ILE A 13 -0.08 8.51 8.96
CA ILE A 13 1.33 8.73 9.31
C ILE A 13 2.08 7.41 9.55
N LEU A 14 1.43 6.38 10.08
CA LEU A 14 2.07 5.08 10.32
C LEU A 14 1.87 4.10 9.16
N VAL A 15 0.63 3.94 8.69
CA VAL A 15 0.29 2.89 7.72
C VAL A 15 0.81 3.23 6.32
N VAL A 16 0.85 4.51 5.92
CA VAL A 16 1.40 4.87 4.60
C VAL A 16 2.89 4.55 4.51
N PRO A 17 3.77 4.95 5.46
CA PRO A 17 5.17 4.55 5.42
C PRO A 17 5.39 3.04 5.51
N LEU A 18 4.61 2.34 6.33
CA LEU A 18 4.68 0.87 6.42
C LEU A 18 4.32 0.21 5.09
N ALA A 19 3.22 0.62 4.47
CA ALA A 19 2.80 0.13 3.15
C ALA A 19 3.84 0.46 2.06
N PHE A 20 4.42 1.65 2.12
CA PHE A 20 5.52 2.05 1.23
C PHE A 20 6.74 1.15 1.38
N VAL A 21 7.19 0.88 2.61
CA VAL A 21 8.33 0.00 2.87
C VAL A 21 8.04 -1.42 2.37
N ALA A 22 6.83 -1.94 2.59
CA ALA A 22 6.42 -3.24 2.07
C ALA A 22 6.48 -3.31 0.54
N GLY A 23 5.93 -2.31 -0.16
CA GLY A 23 6.01 -2.20 -1.62
C GLY A 23 7.46 -2.07 -2.12
N TYR A 24 8.29 -1.31 -1.40
CA TYR A 24 9.71 -1.12 -1.71
C TYR A 24 10.54 -2.40 -1.53
N GLN A 25 10.23 -3.24 -0.54
CA GLN A 25 10.90 -4.52 -0.39
C GLN A 25 10.52 -5.48 -1.53
N LEU A 26 9.24 -5.53 -1.89
CA LEU A 26 8.74 -6.39 -2.96
C LEU A 26 9.33 -6.01 -4.33
N ARG A 27 9.65 -4.74 -4.52
CA ARG A 27 10.31 -4.19 -5.70
C ARG A 27 11.56 -4.96 -6.15
N ARG A 28 12.32 -5.53 -5.21
CA ARG A 28 13.55 -6.29 -5.51
C ARG A 28 13.28 -7.56 -6.32
N PHE A 29 12.06 -8.09 -6.23
CA PHE A 29 11.64 -9.32 -6.88
C PHE A 29 10.83 -9.08 -8.16
N VAL A 30 10.46 -7.82 -8.43
CA VAL A 30 9.57 -7.47 -9.54
C VAL A 30 10.30 -6.65 -10.61
N PRO A 31 10.27 -7.06 -11.90
CA PRO A 31 10.91 -6.31 -12.98
C PRO A 31 10.22 -4.96 -13.21
N GLN A 32 11.03 -3.94 -13.52
CA GLN A 32 10.61 -2.53 -13.55
C GLN A 32 9.37 -2.26 -14.42
N LYS A 33 9.26 -2.95 -15.57
CA LYS A 33 8.16 -2.78 -16.52
C LYS A 33 6.79 -3.15 -15.96
N ILE A 34 6.73 -4.01 -14.94
CA ILE A 34 5.47 -4.54 -14.37
C ILE A 34 5.26 -4.19 -12.90
N ARG A 35 6.16 -3.40 -12.29
CA ARG A 35 6.10 -3.03 -10.86
C ARG A 35 4.79 -2.33 -10.49
N LEU A 36 4.35 -1.35 -11.28
CA LEU A 36 3.13 -0.62 -11.01
C LEU A 36 1.90 -1.54 -11.14
N MET A 37 1.87 -2.38 -12.18
CA MET A 37 0.78 -3.35 -12.39
C MET A 37 0.66 -4.31 -11.22
N ILE A 38 1.77 -4.92 -10.79
CA ILE A 38 1.79 -5.81 -9.62
C ILE A 38 1.41 -5.05 -8.34
N GLY A 39 1.87 -3.81 -8.19
CA GLY A 39 1.49 -2.91 -7.11
C GLY A 39 -0.03 -2.77 -6.99
N PHE A 40 -0.69 -2.43 -8.09
CA PHE A 40 -2.14 -2.32 -8.15
C PHE A 40 -2.84 -3.64 -7.94
N THR A 41 -2.37 -4.73 -8.54
CA THR A 41 -2.99 -6.06 -8.36
C THR A 41 -2.97 -6.49 -6.90
N VAL A 42 -1.85 -6.33 -6.20
CA VAL A 42 -1.74 -6.69 -4.77
C VAL A 42 -2.69 -5.87 -3.92
N VAL A 43 -2.75 -4.56 -4.14
CA VAL A 43 -3.69 -3.67 -3.43
C VAL A 43 -5.14 -4.07 -3.71
N LEU A 44 -5.48 -4.35 -4.97
CA LEU A 44 -6.82 -4.74 -5.37
C LEU A 44 -7.25 -6.04 -4.67
N VAL A 45 -6.38 -7.05 -4.65
CA VAL A 45 -6.63 -8.34 -3.98
C VAL A 45 -6.79 -8.13 -2.46
N LEU A 46 -5.90 -7.37 -1.82
CA LEU A 46 -6.03 -7.06 -0.39
C LEU A 46 -7.34 -6.34 -0.07
N THR A 47 -7.72 -5.37 -0.89
CA THR A 47 -8.94 -4.56 -0.68
C THR A 47 -10.19 -5.41 -0.88
N THR A 48 -10.23 -6.25 -1.91
CA THR A 48 -11.37 -7.16 -2.15
C THR A 48 -11.50 -8.19 -1.04
N VAL A 49 -10.42 -8.81 -0.58
CA VAL A 49 -10.45 -9.74 0.56
C VAL A 49 -10.94 -9.05 1.82
N THR A 50 -10.45 -7.83 2.12
CA THR A 50 -10.93 -7.09 3.30
C THR A 50 -12.39 -6.69 3.19
N VAL A 51 -12.90 -6.33 2.01
CA VAL A 51 -14.32 -6.02 1.80
C VAL A 51 -15.19 -7.26 2.03
N ILE A 52 -14.79 -8.41 1.49
CA ILE A 52 -15.53 -9.68 1.69
C ILE A 52 -15.59 -10.03 3.18
N LEU A 53 -14.47 -9.97 3.88
CA LEU A 53 -14.44 -10.21 5.33
C LEU A 53 -15.28 -9.19 6.10
N ALA A 54 -15.23 -7.91 5.72
CA ALA A 54 -16.04 -6.89 6.37
C ALA A 54 -17.56 -7.14 6.19
N LEU A 55 -17.98 -7.65 5.03
CA LEU A 55 -19.38 -8.01 4.77
C LEU A 55 -19.81 -9.23 5.57
N GLU A 56 -19.02 -10.31 5.56
CA GLU A 56 -19.31 -11.56 6.29
C GLU A 56 -19.41 -11.34 7.81
N PHE A 57 -18.52 -10.53 8.38
CA PHE A 57 -18.50 -10.24 9.81
C PHE A 57 -19.27 -8.97 10.20
N GLN A 58 -19.96 -8.32 9.25
CA GLN A 58 -20.64 -7.03 9.43
C GLN A 58 -19.78 -5.91 10.05
N ILE A 59 -18.45 -5.98 9.88
CA ILE A 59 -17.51 -5.02 10.45
C ILE A 59 -17.49 -3.76 9.59
N HIS A 60 -18.28 -2.76 9.99
CA HIS A 60 -18.32 -1.46 9.34
C HIS A 60 -17.52 -0.44 10.16
N SER A 61 -16.20 -0.41 9.94
CA SER A 61 -15.31 0.51 10.63
C SER A 61 -14.71 1.54 9.66
N THR A 62 -14.83 2.82 10.03
CA THR A 62 -14.14 3.95 9.39
C THR A 62 -12.62 3.77 9.44
N LEU A 63 -12.12 3.10 10.47
CA LEU A 63 -10.70 2.78 10.68
C LEU A 63 -10.19 1.83 9.58
N LEU A 64 -10.97 0.79 9.27
CA LEU A 64 -10.64 -0.18 8.23
C LEU A 64 -10.59 0.48 6.84
N ARG A 65 -11.56 1.36 6.55
CA ARG A 65 -11.57 2.16 5.31
C ARG A 65 -10.37 3.10 5.21
N SER A 66 -10.00 3.78 6.30
CA SER A 66 -8.83 4.68 6.31
C SER A 66 -7.51 3.91 6.09
N ALA A 67 -7.37 2.72 6.68
CA ALA A 67 -6.23 1.85 6.49
C ALA A 67 -6.14 1.34 5.04
N GLN A 68 -7.26 0.96 4.43
CA GLN A 68 -7.30 0.56 3.01
C GLN A 68 -6.82 1.68 2.09
N ILE A 69 -7.28 2.92 2.32
CA ILE A 69 -6.84 4.08 1.53
C ILE A 69 -5.33 4.30 1.71
N ALA A 70 -4.83 4.25 2.95
CA ALA A 70 -3.41 4.40 3.25
C ALA A 70 -2.55 3.34 2.53
N ILE A 71 -2.99 2.07 2.51
CA ILE A 71 -2.33 0.98 1.80
C ILE A 71 -2.37 1.20 0.29
N ALA A 72 -3.53 1.60 -0.24
CA ALA A 72 -3.73 1.83 -1.66
C ALA A 72 -2.88 2.97 -2.21
N VAL A 73 -2.50 3.93 -1.37
CA VAL A 73 -1.58 5.01 -1.72
C VAL A 73 -0.12 4.59 -1.49
N GLY A 74 0.21 4.10 -0.29
CA GLY A 74 1.58 3.83 0.11
C GLY A 74 2.24 2.69 -0.66
N PHE A 75 1.53 1.57 -0.87
CA PHE A 75 2.11 0.38 -1.47
C PHE A 75 2.50 0.56 -2.95
N PRO A 76 1.63 1.09 -3.84
CA PRO A 76 2.00 1.35 -5.23
C PRO A 76 3.14 2.36 -5.36
N LEU A 77 3.20 3.37 -4.49
CA LEU A 77 4.30 4.33 -4.46
C LEU A 77 5.62 3.67 -4.05
N GLY A 78 5.59 2.74 -3.09
CA GLY A 78 6.76 1.98 -2.66
C GLY A 78 7.36 1.12 -3.76
N ILE A 79 6.50 0.38 -4.47
CA ILE A 79 6.94 -0.54 -5.53
C ILE A 79 7.31 0.19 -6.82
N ALA A 80 6.66 1.31 -7.14
CA ALA A 80 6.91 2.11 -8.34
C ALA A 80 7.98 3.20 -8.16
N GLY A 81 8.41 3.46 -6.92
CA GLY A 81 9.34 4.55 -6.57
C GLY A 81 10.59 4.61 -7.45
N PRO A 82 11.32 5.75 -7.44
CA PRO A 82 12.36 6.05 -8.41
C PRO A 82 13.44 4.95 -8.49
N PRO A 83 13.99 4.65 -9.67
CA PRO A 83 15.09 3.71 -9.89
C PRO A 83 16.41 4.20 -9.30
N LEU A 84 16.48 4.37 -7.99
CA LEU A 84 17.70 4.79 -7.31
C LEU A 84 18.82 3.73 -7.46
N ASN A 85 18.49 2.48 -7.78
CA ASN A 85 19.46 1.39 -7.90
C ASN A 85 19.45 0.65 -9.25
N ASP A 86 18.48 0.93 -10.13
CA ASP A 86 18.42 0.25 -11.44
C ASP A 86 19.44 0.86 -12.44
N TRP A 87 19.89 2.12 -12.24
CA TRP A 87 20.94 2.75 -13.05
C TRP A 87 22.30 2.07 -12.85
N LYS A 88 22.65 1.72 -11.60
CA LYS A 88 23.92 1.04 -11.28
C LYS A 88 23.96 -0.41 -11.78
N LYS A 89 22.81 -1.07 -11.90
CA LYS A 89 22.69 -2.46 -12.36
C LYS A 89 22.67 -2.61 -13.90
N LYS A 90 22.41 -1.52 -14.63
CA LYS A 90 22.43 -1.49 -16.10
C LYS A 90 23.82 -1.14 -16.66
N ASN A 91 24.69 -0.57 -15.83
CA ASN A 91 26.03 -0.08 -16.20
C ASN A 91 27.18 -0.94 -15.63
N ASN A 92 26.88 -2.11 -15.05
CA ASN A 92 27.83 -3.17 -14.70
C ASN A 92 27.46 -4.43 -15.48
#